data_AF-A0A374EHR9-F1
#
_entry.id   AF-A0A374EHR9-F1
#
_cell.length_a   1.000
_cell.length_b   1.000
_cell.length_c   1.000
_cell.angle_alpha   90.00
_cell.angle_beta   90.00
_cell.angle_gamma   90.00
#
_symmetry.space_group_name_H-M   'P 1'
#
loop_
_entity.id
_entity.type
_entity.pdbx_description
1 polymer ?
#
loop_
_entity_poly.entity_id
_entity_poly.type
_entity_poly.pdbx_seq_one_letter_code
_entity_poly.pdbx_strand_id
1 'polypeptide(L)'
;MDIFLRSLLTGVAIAIGGTVYLSCPNKYLGAFLFGIGLFVILSFGFDLFTGKVGYAVENKPSYLGELGIIWLGNFAGAVISALLITQTRISTISDKATELCNIKLGDNITSVFILSFFCGILMFVAADGYKTIQNPVGQILAIFLPVVVFILSGFEHCVANMYFFTIADLWSVKAFGYLIIMSLGNSIGGIFIPLLRKGFVSRA
;
A
#
# COMPACT_ATOMS: atom_id res chain seq x y z
N MET A 1 -17.60 10.44 -8.49
CA MET A 1 -16.35 10.80 -7.79
C MET A 1 -15.22 10.79 -8.82
N ASP A 2 -14.41 11.83 -8.85
CA ASP A 2 -13.21 11.90 -9.70
C ASP A 2 -12.15 10.86 -9.29
N ILE A 3 -11.32 10.37 -10.23
CA ILE A 3 -10.28 9.32 -9.98
C ILE A 3 -9.29 9.82 -8.92
N PHE A 4 -8.85 11.07 -9.03
CA PHE A 4 -7.90 11.64 -8.10
C PHE A 4 -8.50 11.70 -6.69
N LEU A 5 -9.76 12.10 -6.56
CA LEU A 5 -10.44 12.16 -5.25
C LEU A 5 -10.60 10.77 -4.60
N ARG A 6 -11.00 9.73 -5.36
CA ARG A 6 -11.02 8.36 -4.83
C ARG A 6 -9.63 7.91 -4.38
N SER A 7 -8.61 8.28 -5.13
CA SER A 7 -7.21 7.93 -4.84
C SER A 7 -6.67 8.69 -3.63
N LEU A 8 -7.07 9.95 -3.44
CA LEU A 8 -6.76 10.74 -2.26
C LEU A 8 -7.35 10.10 -1.00
N LEU A 9 -8.62 9.69 -1.05
CA LEU A 9 -9.29 9.01 0.06
C LEU A 9 -8.63 7.67 0.40
N THR A 10 -8.04 6.97 -0.58
CA THR A 10 -7.20 5.81 -0.31
C THR A 10 -5.96 6.18 0.52
N GLY A 11 -5.25 7.26 0.17
CA GLY A 11 -4.11 7.73 0.96
C GLY A 11 -4.50 8.02 2.42
N VAL A 12 -5.67 8.64 2.62
CA VAL A 12 -6.25 8.88 3.96
C VAL A 12 -6.53 7.57 4.69
N ALA A 13 -7.16 6.60 4.03
CA ALA A 13 -7.49 5.31 4.64
C ALA A 13 -6.23 4.51 5.04
N ILE A 14 -5.18 4.52 4.21
CA ILE A 14 -3.87 3.93 4.56
C ILE A 14 -3.24 4.67 5.73
N ALA A 15 -3.31 6.01 5.77
CA ALA A 15 -2.80 6.79 6.89
C ALA A 15 -3.52 6.47 8.22
N ILE A 16 -4.82 6.20 8.20
CA ILE A 16 -5.57 5.72 9.38
C ILE A 16 -5.02 4.37 9.85
N GLY A 17 -4.80 3.43 8.93
CA GLY A 17 -4.15 2.14 9.21
C GLY A 17 -2.73 2.31 9.79
N GLY A 18 -1.92 3.19 9.20
CA GLY A 18 -0.58 3.51 9.68
C GLY A 18 -0.58 4.14 11.07
N THR A 19 -1.54 5.04 11.33
CA THR A 19 -1.69 5.71 12.63
C THR A 19 -1.97 4.70 13.74
N VAL A 20 -2.93 3.78 13.53
CA VAL A 20 -3.24 2.76 14.55
C VAL A 20 -2.09 1.77 14.73
N TYR A 21 -1.39 1.41 13.65
CA TYR A 21 -0.20 0.55 13.73
C TYR A 21 0.90 1.16 14.61
N LEU A 22 1.24 2.44 14.40
CA LEU A 22 2.24 3.14 15.21
C LEU A 22 1.76 3.37 16.66
N SER A 23 0.47 3.61 16.84
CA SER A 23 -0.14 3.86 18.15
C SER A 23 -0.26 2.59 19.01
N CYS A 24 -0.32 1.41 18.39
CA CYS A 24 -0.51 0.15 19.09
C CYS A 24 0.82 -0.42 19.62
N PRO A 25 0.98 -0.66 20.93
CA PRO A 25 2.21 -1.27 21.46
C PRO A 25 2.39 -2.74 21.04
N ASN A 26 1.29 -3.46 20.81
CA ASN A 26 1.35 -4.85 20.39
C ASN A 26 1.42 -4.92 18.85
N LYS A 27 2.59 -5.28 18.32
CA LYS A 27 2.82 -5.35 16.86
C LYS A 27 1.86 -6.26 16.10
N TYR A 28 1.38 -7.35 16.70
CA TYR A 28 0.44 -8.29 16.06
C TYR A 28 -0.96 -7.68 15.95
N LEU A 29 -1.43 -7.05 17.03
CA LEU A 29 -2.70 -6.34 17.03
C LEU A 29 -2.64 -5.12 16.10
N GLY A 30 -1.54 -4.37 16.13
CA GLY A 30 -1.30 -3.26 15.22
C GLY A 30 -1.34 -3.68 13.75
N ALA A 31 -0.69 -4.80 13.40
CA ALA A 31 -0.71 -5.34 12.04
C ALA A 31 -2.13 -5.74 11.58
N PHE A 32 -2.91 -6.35 12.47
CA PHE A 32 -4.31 -6.67 12.19
C PHE A 32 -5.15 -5.39 12.00
N LEU A 33 -5.02 -4.41 12.90
CA LEU A 33 -5.78 -3.15 12.85
C LEU A 33 -5.40 -2.28 11.65
N PHE A 34 -4.18 -2.36 11.14
CA PHE A 34 -3.80 -1.72 9.88
C PHE A 34 -4.72 -2.14 8.72
N GLY A 35 -5.23 -3.38 8.76
CA GLY A 35 -6.20 -3.92 7.79
C GLY A 35 -7.44 -3.07 7.62
N ILE A 36 -7.80 -2.23 8.59
CA ILE A 36 -8.93 -1.31 8.48
C ILE A 36 -8.78 -0.33 7.31
N GLY A 37 -7.54 0.07 6.98
CA GLY A 37 -7.28 0.96 5.85
C GLY A 37 -7.69 0.31 4.53
N LEU A 38 -7.23 -0.92 4.28
CA LEU A 38 -7.60 -1.67 3.06
C LEU A 38 -9.08 -2.07 3.06
N PHE A 39 -9.65 -2.40 4.22
CA PHE A 39 -11.08 -2.67 4.35
C PHE A 39 -11.93 -1.47 3.88
N VAL A 40 -11.61 -0.26 4.35
CA VAL A 40 -12.31 0.97 3.91
C VAL A 40 -12.13 1.18 2.42
N ILE A 41 -10.90 1.07 1.90
CA ILE A 41 -10.62 1.28 0.48
C ILE A 41 -11.50 0.40 -0.41
N LEU A 42 -11.53 -0.91 -0.14
CA LEU A 42 -12.24 -1.85 -1.00
C LEU A 42 -13.75 -1.80 -0.79
N SER A 43 -14.21 -1.57 0.45
CA SER A 43 -15.65 -1.46 0.76
C SER A 43 -16.30 -0.21 0.15
N PHE A 44 -15.54 0.88 0.04
CA PHE A 44 -16.03 2.14 -0.54
C PHE A 44 -15.63 2.32 -2.01
N GLY A 45 -14.95 1.35 -2.62
CA GLY A 45 -14.54 1.41 -4.02
C GLY A 45 -13.54 2.53 -4.33
N PHE A 46 -12.62 2.81 -3.40
CA PHE A 46 -11.54 3.76 -3.61
C PHE A 46 -10.39 3.16 -4.42
N ASP A 47 -9.56 4.03 -4.98
CA ASP A 47 -8.55 3.65 -5.97
C ASP A 47 -7.17 3.55 -5.30
N LEU A 48 -6.73 2.31 -5.02
CA LEU A 48 -5.39 2.01 -4.51
C LEU A 48 -4.46 1.57 -5.63
N PHE A 49 -3.32 2.23 -5.77
CA PHE A 49 -2.31 1.92 -6.78
C PHE A 49 -1.89 0.45 -6.76
N THR A 50 -1.46 -0.06 -5.60
CA THR A 50 -1.00 -1.45 -5.44
C THR A 50 -2.11 -2.49 -5.59
N GLY A 51 -3.36 -2.11 -5.33
CA GLY A 51 -4.54 -2.95 -5.58
C GLY A 51 -5.00 -2.94 -7.05
N LYS A 52 -4.57 -1.94 -7.84
CA LYS A 52 -5.00 -1.76 -9.23
C LYS A 52 -3.93 -2.10 -10.27
N VAL A 53 -2.65 -2.01 -9.92
CA VAL A 53 -1.53 -2.16 -10.87
C VAL A 53 -1.54 -3.49 -11.61
N GLY A 54 -1.99 -4.59 -10.98
CA GLY A 54 -2.09 -5.90 -11.63
C GLY A 54 -3.07 -5.94 -12.81
N TYR A 55 -4.10 -5.09 -12.83
CA TYR A 55 -5.05 -5.01 -13.94
C TYR A 55 -4.43 -4.38 -15.21
N ALA A 56 -3.23 -3.80 -15.14
CA ALA A 56 -2.53 -3.28 -16.32
C ALA A 56 -2.26 -4.37 -17.37
N VAL A 57 -2.15 -5.65 -16.98
CA VAL A 57 -1.93 -6.79 -17.87
C VAL A 57 -3.10 -7.02 -18.85
N GLU A 58 -4.30 -6.60 -18.47
CA GLU A 58 -5.55 -6.83 -19.20
C GLU A 58 -6.09 -5.54 -19.84
N ASN A 59 -5.55 -4.38 -19.48
CA ASN A 59 -6.01 -3.07 -19.94
C ASN A 59 -5.13 -2.50 -21.06
N LYS A 60 -5.66 -1.48 -21.74
CA LYS A 60 -4.91 -0.73 -22.77
C LYS A 60 -3.77 0.08 -22.14
N PRO A 61 -2.69 0.42 -22.88
CA PRO A 61 -1.58 1.22 -22.36
C PRO A 61 -1.97 2.56 -21.71
N SER A 62 -3.10 3.16 -22.13
CA SER A 62 -3.64 4.39 -21.51
C SER A 62 -3.93 4.24 -20.02
N TYR A 63 -4.18 3.01 -19.54
CA TYR A 63 -4.40 2.71 -18.12
C TYR A 63 -3.18 3.02 -17.24
N LEU A 64 -1.96 3.02 -17.81
CA LEU A 64 -0.76 3.43 -17.08
C LEU A 64 -0.83 4.90 -16.64
N GLY A 65 -1.47 5.76 -17.44
CA GLY A 65 -1.72 7.15 -17.07
C GLY A 65 -2.69 7.25 -15.89
N GLU A 66 -3.74 6.43 -15.87
CA GLU A 66 -4.67 6.35 -14.74
C GLU A 66 -3.96 5.87 -13.46
N LEU A 67 -3.10 4.84 -13.55
CA LEU A 67 -2.30 4.38 -12.42
C LEU A 67 -1.37 5.47 -11.88
N GLY A 68 -0.82 6.31 -12.74
CA GLY A 68 -0.04 7.48 -12.34
C GLY A 68 -0.87 8.49 -11.53
N ILE A 69 -2.08 8.81 -11.99
CA ILE A 69 -3.02 9.70 -11.26
C ILE A 69 -3.40 9.07 -9.91
N ILE A 70 -3.62 7.76 -9.88
CA ILE A 70 -3.95 7.03 -8.66
C ILE A 70 -2.80 7.09 -7.66
N TRP A 71 -1.57 6.84 -8.11
CA TRP A 71 -0.37 6.92 -7.26
C TRP A 71 -0.21 8.34 -6.68
N LEU A 72 -0.41 9.37 -7.49
CA LEU A 72 -0.33 10.77 -7.04
C LEU A 72 -1.43 11.13 -6.04
N GLY A 73 -2.66 10.65 -6.25
CA GLY A 73 -3.74 10.83 -5.29
C GLY A 73 -3.45 10.10 -3.97
N ASN A 74 -3.00 8.84 -4.02
CA ASN A 74 -2.57 8.08 -2.85
C ASN A 74 -1.47 8.81 -2.07
N PHE A 75 -0.47 9.36 -2.78
CA PHE A 75 0.60 10.19 -2.20
C PHE A 75 0.04 11.43 -1.50
N ALA A 76 -0.79 12.21 -2.18
CA ALA A 76 -1.39 13.42 -1.61
C ALA A 76 -2.21 13.13 -0.35
N GLY A 77 -3.05 12.10 -0.39
CA GLY A 77 -3.86 11.69 0.77
C GLY A 77 -3.00 11.26 1.96
N ALA A 78 -1.98 10.44 1.73
CA ALA A 78 -1.08 9.98 2.77
C ALA A 78 -0.29 11.13 3.41
N VAL A 79 0.22 12.06 2.59
CA VAL A 79 0.97 13.25 3.04
C VAL A 79 0.07 14.18 3.85
N ILE A 80 -1.11 14.55 3.32
CA ILE A 80 -2.04 15.45 4.01
C ILE A 80 -2.43 14.86 5.36
N SER A 81 -2.77 13.57 5.41
CA SER A 81 -3.12 12.91 6.67
C SER A 81 -1.96 12.90 7.66
N ALA A 82 -0.74 12.56 7.24
CA ALA A 82 0.43 12.60 8.10
C ALA A 82 0.64 14.01 8.69
N LEU A 83 0.62 15.04 7.85
CA LEU A 83 0.77 16.44 8.28
C LEU A 83 -0.33 16.83 9.28
N LEU A 84 -1.59 16.45 9.05
CA LEU A 84 -2.66 16.70 10.02
C LEU A 84 -2.41 16.03 11.36
N ILE A 85 -1.93 14.77 11.37
CA ILE A 85 -1.61 14.05 12.61
C ILE A 85 -0.48 14.74 13.39
N THR A 86 0.51 15.33 12.72
CA THR A 86 1.59 16.08 13.41
C THR A 86 1.06 17.28 14.22
N GLN A 87 -0.13 17.80 13.88
CA GLN A 87 -0.75 18.93 14.58
C GLN A 87 -1.61 18.50 15.79
N THR A 88 -1.52 17.23 16.20
CA THR A 88 -2.36 16.66 17.27
C THR A 88 -1.52 16.17 18.45
N ARG A 89 -2.19 15.84 19.56
CA ARG A 89 -1.56 15.26 20.76
C ARG A 89 -0.87 13.90 20.54
N ILE A 90 -1.15 13.23 19.41
CA ILE A 90 -0.54 11.92 19.09
C ILE A 90 0.64 12.05 18.13
N SER A 91 1.13 13.27 17.87
CA SER A 91 2.30 13.50 17.02
C SER A 91 3.54 12.71 17.44
N THR A 92 3.65 12.32 18.70
CA THR A 92 4.73 11.48 19.26
C THR A 92 4.88 10.12 18.59
N ILE A 93 3.92 9.66 17.79
CA ILE A 93 4.09 8.45 16.97
C ILE A 93 5.15 8.63 15.86
N SER A 94 5.57 9.87 15.58
CA SER A 94 6.67 10.20 14.66
C SER A 94 7.96 9.46 15.00
N ASP A 95 8.28 9.29 16.29
CA ASP A 95 9.53 8.66 16.73
C ASP A 95 9.61 7.19 16.29
N LYS A 96 8.50 6.47 16.41
CA LYS A 96 8.39 5.09 15.90
C LYS A 96 8.45 5.03 14.38
N ALA A 97 7.83 6.00 13.70
CA ALA A 97 7.91 6.09 12.26
C ALA A 97 9.35 6.35 11.80
N THR A 98 10.11 7.20 12.50
CA THR A 98 11.53 7.46 12.25
C THR A 98 12.37 6.20 12.37
N GLU A 99 12.18 5.40 13.42
CA GLU A 99 12.87 4.11 13.58
C GLU A 99 12.58 3.17 12.39
N LEU A 100 11.30 3.00 12.06
CA LEU A 100 10.86 2.18 10.92
C LEU A 100 11.48 2.66 9.60
N CYS A 101 11.47 3.97 9.34
CA CYS A 101 12.00 4.54 8.12
C CYS A 101 13.53 4.43 8.03
N ASN A 102 14.24 4.54 9.16
CA ASN A 102 15.70 4.39 9.18
C ASN A 102 16.13 2.96 8.83
N ILE A 103 15.37 1.94 9.25
CA ILE A 103 15.61 0.55 8.82
C ILE A 103 15.48 0.45 7.29
N LYS A 104 14.40 1.01 6.74
CA LYS A 104 14.10 0.97 5.30
C LYS A 104 15.15 1.70 4.46
N LEU A 105 15.55 2.90 4.89
CA LEU A 105 16.52 3.73 4.20
C LEU A 105 17.97 3.25 4.42
N GLY A 106 18.22 2.48 5.48
CA GLY A 106 19.49 1.81 5.74
C GLY A 106 19.68 0.53 4.94
N ASP A 107 18.60 -0.06 4.43
CA ASP A 107 18.67 -1.29 3.63
C ASP A 107 19.15 -1.04 2.19
N ASN A 108 19.62 -2.07 1.52
CA ASN A 108 20.08 -2.02 0.14
C ASN A 108 18.91 -2.08 -0.86
N ILE A 109 19.13 -1.51 -2.04
CA ILE A 109 18.10 -1.36 -3.09
C ILE A 109 17.50 -2.72 -3.51
N THR A 110 18.34 -3.75 -3.62
CA THR A 110 17.90 -5.09 -4.04
C THR A 110 16.94 -5.71 -3.02
N SER A 111 17.28 -5.63 -1.74
CA SER A 111 16.42 -6.09 -0.64
C SER A 111 15.08 -5.36 -0.65
N VAL A 112 15.09 -4.02 -0.68
CA VAL A 112 13.88 -3.20 -0.73
C VAL A 112 12.99 -3.55 -1.92
N PHE A 113 13.59 -3.76 -3.10
CA PHE A 113 12.86 -4.17 -4.29
C PHE A 113 12.17 -5.54 -4.11
N ILE A 114 12.88 -6.54 -3.56
CA ILE A 114 12.34 -7.90 -3.32
C ILE A 114 11.22 -7.86 -2.28
N LEU A 115 11.42 -7.15 -1.16
CA LEU A 115 10.40 -6.96 -0.13
C LEU A 115 9.15 -6.28 -0.71
N SER A 116 9.34 -5.31 -1.62
CA SER A 116 8.26 -4.64 -2.32
C SER A 116 7.55 -5.55 -3.32
N PHE A 117 8.28 -6.43 -4.00
CA PHE A 117 7.69 -7.43 -4.91
C PHE A 117 6.69 -8.33 -4.17
N PHE A 118 7.07 -8.88 -3.02
CA PHE A 118 6.15 -9.72 -2.25
C PHE A 118 4.95 -8.94 -1.69
N CYS A 119 5.15 -7.69 -1.26
CA CYS A 119 4.02 -6.83 -0.89
C CYS A 119 3.05 -6.62 -2.07
N GLY A 120 3.58 -6.36 -3.27
CA GLY A 120 2.80 -6.15 -4.48
C GLY A 120 1.88 -7.33 -4.80
N ILE A 121 2.40 -8.56 -4.69
CA ILE A 121 1.61 -9.79 -4.84
C ILE A 121 0.44 -9.79 -3.85
N LEU A 122 0.73 -9.58 -2.57
CA LEU A 122 -0.27 -9.65 -1.50
C LEU A 122 -1.35 -8.57 -1.65
N MET A 123 -0.99 -7.34 -2.01
CA MET A 123 -1.94 -6.24 -2.18
C MET A 123 -2.86 -6.46 -3.37
N PHE A 124 -2.33 -6.96 -4.49
CA PHE A 124 -3.16 -7.31 -5.63
C PHE A 124 -4.07 -8.50 -5.33
N VAL A 125 -3.58 -9.55 -4.66
CA VAL A 125 -4.39 -10.69 -4.22
C VAL A 125 -5.53 -10.26 -3.30
N ALA A 126 -5.28 -9.31 -2.39
CA ALA A 126 -6.32 -8.78 -1.52
C ALA A 126 -7.41 -8.04 -2.31
N ALA A 127 -7.01 -7.17 -3.24
CA ALA A 127 -7.93 -6.41 -4.09
C ALA A 127 -8.73 -7.29 -5.06
N ASP A 128 -8.08 -8.21 -5.78
CA ASP A 128 -8.73 -9.15 -6.70
C ASP A 128 -9.59 -10.16 -5.91
N GLY A 129 -9.10 -10.64 -4.76
CA GLY A 129 -9.82 -11.55 -3.87
C GLY A 129 -11.12 -10.94 -3.34
N TYR A 130 -11.09 -9.68 -2.87
CA TYR A 130 -12.31 -8.99 -2.44
C TYR A 130 -13.35 -8.89 -3.56
N LYS A 131 -12.90 -8.64 -4.80
CA LYS A 131 -13.78 -8.52 -5.98
C LYS A 131 -14.36 -9.87 -6.42
N THR A 132 -13.60 -10.95 -6.31
CA THR A 132 -13.94 -12.25 -6.91
C THR A 132 -14.63 -13.20 -5.93
N ILE A 133 -14.32 -13.12 -4.64
CA ILE A 133 -14.92 -13.96 -3.59
C ILE A 133 -16.36 -13.51 -3.31
N GLN A 134 -17.31 -14.44 -3.37
CA GLN A 134 -18.74 -14.16 -3.14
C GLN A 134 -19.14 -14.21 -1.65
N ASN A 135 -18.37 -14.90 -0.81
CA ASN A 135 -18.66 -15.06 0.61
C ASN A 135 -18.16 -13.84 1.40
N PRO A 136 -19.00 -13.13 2.20
CA PRO A 136 -18.59 -11.94 2.93
C PRO A 136 -17.44 -12.16 3.91
N VAL A 137 -17.40 -13.30 4.60
CA VAL A 137 -16.29 -13.64 5.51
C VAL A 137 -15.01 -13.86 4.72
N GLY A 138 -15.10 -14.57 3.59
CA GLY A 138 -13.97 -14.75 2.68
C GLY A 138 -13.43 -13.44 2.11
N GLN A 139 -14.30 -12.47 1.78
CA GLN A 139 -13.90 -11.13 1.35
C GLN A 139 -13.12 -10.39 2.44
N ILE A 140 -13.61 -10.43 3.69
CA ILE A 140 -12.90 -9.81 4.82
C ILE A 140 -11.55 -10.49 5.06
N LEU A 141 -11.49 -11.82 5.02
CA LEU A 141 -10.24 -12.56 5.19
C LEU A 141 -9.22 -12.27 4.08
N ALA A 142 -9.69 -12.12 2.83
CA ALA A 142 -8.86 -11.74 1.70
C ALA A 142 -8.23 -10.34 1.87
N ILE A 143 -8.82 -9.48 2.71
CA ILE A 143 -8.26 -8.18 3.06
C ILE A 143 -7.26 -8.30 4.21
N PHE A 144 -7.71 -8.84 5.34
CA PHE A 144 -6.94 -8.77 6.59
C PHE A 144 -5.72 -9.71 6.58
N LEU A 145 -5.84 -10.92 6.02
CA LEU A 145 -4.72 -11.87 6.06
C LEU A 145 -3.50 -11.37 5.27
N PRO A 146 -3.62 -10.90 4.01
CA PRO A 146 -2.47 -10.36 3.29
C PRO A 146 -1.86 -9.13 3.97
N VAL A 147 -2.70 -8.28 4.59
CA VAL A 147 -2.23 -7.12 5.36
C VAL A 147 -1.38 -7.53 6.56
N VAL A 148 -1.89 -8.45 7.38
CA VAL A 148 -1.15 -8.96 8.55
C VAL A 148 0.18 -9.58 8.12
N VAL A 149 0.16 -10.40 7.05
CA VAL A 149 1.37 -11.07 6.55
C VAL A 149 2.41 -10.07 6.09
N PHE A 150 2.06 -9.09 5.23
CA PHE A 150 3.09 -8.18 4.71
C PHE A 150 3.74 -7.34 5.83
N ILE A 151 2.95 -6.90 6.83
CA ILE A 151 3.47 -6.11 7.94
C ILE A 151 4.39 -6.94 8.81
N LEU A 152 3.97 -8.14 9.21
CA LEU A 152 4.76 -9.01 10.08
C LEU A 152 5.99 -9.60 9.38
N SER A 153 5.95 -9.74 8.06
CA SER A 153 7.09 -10.15 7.22
C SER A 153 8.05 -9.00 6.89
N GLY A 154 7.71 -7.75 7.25
CA GLY A 154 8.57 -6.59 6.96
C GLY A 154 8.61 -6.23 5.48
N PHE A 155 7.56 -6.54 4.72
CA PHE A 155 7.48 -6.17 3.31
C PHE A 155 7.21 -4.68 3.12
N GLU A 156 7.58 -4.17 1.95
CA GLU A 156 7.57 -2.74 1.66
C GLU A 156 6.37 -2.34 0.80
N HIS A 157 5.52 -1.46 1.32
CA HIS A 157 4.33 -0.96 0.64
C HIS A 157 4.48 0.53 0.33
N CYS A 158 4.55 0.90 -0.94
CA CYS A 158 4.87 2.27 -1.35
C CYS A 158 3.90 3.30 -0.75
N VAL A 159 2.58 3.05 -0.75
CA VAL A 159 1.59 4.01 -0.23
C VAL A 159 1.65 4.13 1.30
N ALA A 160 1.95 3.04 2.01
CA ALA A 160 2.13 3.12 3.47
C ALA A 160 3.40 3.89 3.81
N ASN A 161 4.46 3.69 3.03
CA ASN A 161 5.72 4.40 3.21
C ASN A 161 5.61 5.89 2.85
N MET A 162 4.70 6.30 1.97
CA MET A 162 4.38 7.74 1.78
C MET A 162 3.92 8.38 3.10
N TYR A 163 3.05 7.70 3.85
CA TYR A 163 2.61 8.16 5.17
C TYR A 163 3.76 8.12 6.18
N PHE A 164 4.48 7.00 6.28
CA PHE A 164 5.57 6.85 7.26
C PHE A 164 6.73 7.83 7.04
N PHE A 165 7.17 8.05 5.79
CA PHE A 165 8.20 9.04 5.49
C PHE A 165 7.76 10.47 5.81
N THR A 166 6.47 10.78 5.62
CA THR A 166 5.94 12.10 5.91
C THR A 166 5.81 12.36 7.42
N ILE A 167 5.23 11.43 8.18
CA ILE A 167 5.06 11.63 9.63
C ILE A 167 6.39 11.59 10.40
N ALA A 168 7.40 10.91 9.85
CA ALA A 168 8.76 10.93 10.36
C ALA A 168 9.57 12.18 9.94
N ASP A 169 9.05 13.00 9.03
CA ASP A 169 9.76 14.13 8.40
C ASP A 169 11.12 13.73 7.78
N LEU A 170 11.13 12.63 7.02
CA LEU A 170 12.36 12.04 6.43
C LEU A 170 12.43 12.14 4.91
N TRP A 171 11.65 13.03 4.30
CA TRP A 171 11.73 13.25 2.86
C TRP A 171 13.10 13.80 2.45
N SER A 172 13.75 13.07 1.55
CA SER A 172 15.03 13.42 0.94
C SER A 172 15.07 12.84 -0.48
N VAL A 173 16.06 13.24 -1.28
CA VAL A 173 16.28 12.64 -2.61
C VAL A 173 16.43 11.12 -2.51
N LYS A 174 17.13 10.64 -1.47
CA LYS A 174 17.28 9.21 -1.19
C LYS A 174 15.94 8.55 -0.87
N ALA A 175 15.16 9.12 0.04
CA ALA A 175 13.86 8.55 0.43
C ALA A 175 12.88 8.50 -0.74
N PHE A 176 12.84 9.55 -1.57
CA PHE A 176 12.04 9.56 -2.79
C PHE A 176 12.53 8.50 -3.79
N GLY A 177 13.84 8.33 -3.97
CA GLY A 177 14.42 7.25 -4.78
C GLY A 177 13.99 5.86 -4.30
N TYR A 178 14.04 5.62 -2.99
CA TYR A 178 13.58 4.35 -2.41
C TYR A 178 12.07 4.14 -2.61
N LEU A 179 11.25 5.20 -2.50
CA LEU A 179 9.82 5.13 -2.79
C LEU A 179 9.56 4.69 -4.25
N ILE A 180 10.35 5.17 -5.21
CA ILE A 180 10.25 4.74 -6.61
C ILE A 180 10.62 3.26 -6.74
N ILE A 181 11.71 2.80 -6.12
CA ILE A 181 12.09 1.38 -6.10
C ILE A 181 10.97 0.52 -5.51
N MET A 182 10.37 0.96 -4.40
CA MET A 182 9.25 0.26 -3.78
C MET A 182 8.03 0.20 -4.69
N SER A 183 7.71 1.32 -5.36
CA SER A 183 6.60 1.40 -6.31
C SER A 183 6.81 0.46 -7.50
N LEU A 184 8.04 0.34 -8.02
CA LEU A 184 8.40 -0.60 -9.08
C LEU A 184 8.29 -2.05 -8.61
N GLY A 185 8.83 -2.38 -7.43
CA GLY A 185 8.71 -3.72 -6.86
C GLY A 185 7.24 -4.09 -6.64
N ASN A 186 6.45 -3.21 -6.01
CA ASN A 186 5.01 -3.43 -5.84
C ASN A 186 4.28 -3.61 -7.18
N SER A 187 4.66 -2.86 -8.22
CA SER A 187 4.09 -2.99 -9.56
C SER A 187 4.36 -4.37 -10.16
N ILE A 188 5.63 -4.80 -10.14
CA ILE A 188 6.06 -6.08 -10.70
C ILE A 188 5.43 -7.25 -9.90
N GLY A 189 5.32 -7.12 -8.58
CA GLY A 189 4.61 -8.07 -7.75
C GLY A 189 3.12 -8.15 -8.09
N GLY A 190 2.45 -7.01 -8.24
CA GLY A 190 1.01 -6.96 -8.54
C GLY A 190 0.65 -7.52 -9.92
N ILE A 191 1.50 -7.33 -10.93
CA ILE A 191 1.28 -7.90 -12.27
C ILE A 191 1.62 -9.40 -12.37
N PHE A 192 2.38 -9.95 -11.41
CA PHE A 192 2.92 -11.31 -11.49
C PHE A 192 1.83 -12.37 -11.67
N ILE A 193 0.82 -12.39 -10.80
CA ILE A 193 -0.28 -13.37 -10.86
C ILE A 193 -1.15 -13.17 -12.12
N PRO A 194 -1.65 -11.96 -12.44
CA PRO A 194 -2.38 -11.71 -13.68
C PRO A 194 -1.65 -12.15 -14.94
N LEU A 195 -0.34 -11.88 -15.02
CA LEU A 195 0.49 -12.26 -16.16
C LEU A 195 0.57 -13.77 -16.32
N LEU A 196 0.78 -14.51 -15.22
CA LEU A 196 0.78 -15.97 -15.23
C LEU A 196 -0.59 -16.54 -15.63
N ARG A 197 -1.69 -16.00 -15.08
CA ARG A 197 -3.06 -16.42 -15.44
C ARG A 197 -3.32 -16.25 -16.94
N LYS A 198 -2.97 -15.09 -17.51
CA LYS A 198 -3.11 -14.83 -18.95
C LYS A 198 -2.28 -15.80 -19.80
N GLY A 199 -1.05 -16.11 -19.37
CA GLY A 199 -0.18 -17.08 -20.03
C GLY A 199 -0.76 -18.50 -20.06
N PHE A 200 -1.35 -18.96 -18.95
CA PHE A 200 -2.01 -20.28 -18.89
C PHE A 200 -3.28 -20.34 -19.73
N VAL A 201 -4.14 -19.33 -19.66
CA VAL A 201 -5.41 -19.28 -20.41
C VAL A 201 -5.17 -19.16 -21.92
N SER A 202 -4.12 -18.47 -22.36
CA SER A 202 -3.76 -18.37 -23.79
C SER A 202 -3.25 -19.68 -24.41
N ARG A 203 -2.96 -20.70 -23.59
CA ARG A 203 -2.45 -22.02 -24.00
C ARG A 203 -3.47 -23.14 -23.91
N ALA A 204 -4.67 -22.86 -23.39
CA ALA A 204 -5.80 -23.80 -23.28
C ALA A 204 -6.80 -23.56 -24.43
#